data_AF-A0A815WAS2-F1
#
_entry.id   AF-A0A815WAS2-F1
#
_cell.length_a   1.000
_cell.length_b   1.000
_cell.length_c   1.000
_cell.angle_alpha   90.00
_cell.angle_beta   90.00
_cell.angle_gamma   90.00
#
_symmetry.space_group_name_H-M   'P 1'
#
loop_
_entity.id
_entity.type
_entity.pdbx_description
1 polymer ?
#
loop_
_entity_poly.entity_id
_entity_poly.type
_entity_poly.pdbx_seq_one_letter_code
_entity_poly.pdbx_strand_id
1 'polypeptide(L)'
;MCDDNQLCRWYLEMKGYKFTTENLQHMDEYRHEKQKCRYGRECRAFNRLLQNGYRLDDIGHCSIYFHQGRRGGTTVEENFGSKKFITAYQNWGVDLPKGTGFRNGIVEDGQLIKELEKNNYAHVMTLTSGPYKTLNDVAREKLRHPRHRKMGSPLFHDQMLAVLLYTDTDVYVDLRQDEMRYSKQDFAHINLSQIEKPKWPVLGSLLASAIWFLDENDNKPRPPTVYHGLNEIKIDPSAFNNYGTTKVYSENDEPVFKYGTFISTSWDEDVARAFSRGKGALLEIDLNTDSGIEPLIGADVSWISKFSSECEFLIARSATFAIKSIDISQDEDYQIVKVKEGPFSHSRMKFHNKYRS
;
A
#
# COMPACT_ATOMS: atom_id res chain seq x y z
N MET A 1 13.74 -27.90 -12.68
CA MET A 1 12.84 -28.23 -13.81
C MET A 1 11.73 -29.08 -13.23
N CYS A 2 10.48 -28.93 -13.67
CA CYS A 2 9.41 -29.84 -13.24
C CYS A 2 9.58 -31.19 -13.96
N ASP A 3 9.54 -32.30 -13.22
CA ASP A 3 9.76 -33.64 -13.76
C ASP A 3 8.70 -34.03 -14.80
N ASP A 4 7.46 -33.57 -14.60
CA ASP A 4 6.34 -33.87 -15.50
C ASP A 4 6.24 -32.91 -16.70
N ASN A 5 6.98 -31.78 -16.69
CA ASN A 5 6.97 -30.72 -17.71
C ASN A 5 5.57 -30.45 -18.32
N GLN A 6 5.32 -30.84 -19.58
CA GLN A 6 4.03 -30.58 -20.26
C GLN A 6 2.87 -31.45 -19.76
N LEU A 7 3.15 -32.53 -19.03
CA LEU A 7 2.17 -33.39 -18.36
C LEU A 7 1.89 -32.93 -16.93
N CYS A 8 2.64 -31.94 -16.43
CA CYS A 8 2.42 -31.40 -15.10
C CYS A 8 0.99 -30.91 -14.94
N ARG A 9 0.30 -31.41 -13.91
CA ARG A 9 -1.09 -31.06 -13.60
C ARG A 9 -1.31 -29.54 -13.56
N TRP A 10 -0.45 -28.83 -12.82
CA TRP A 10 -0.55 -27.38 -12.65
C TRP A 10 -0.43 -26.64 -13.98
N TYR A 11 0.51 -27.05 -14.82
CA TYR A 11 0.71 -26.51 -16.16
C TYR A 11 -0.50 -26.77 -17.09
N LEU A 12 -1.06 -27.99 -17.04
CA LEU A 12 -2.26 -28.34 -17.81
C LEU A 12 -3.51 -27.56 -17.35
N GLU A 13 -3.68 -27.36 -16.04
CA GLU A 13 -4.77 -26.54 -15.49
C GLU A 13 -4.66 -25.09 -15.97
N MET A 14 -3.46 -24.49 -15.92
CA MET A 14 -3.25 -23.12 -16.42
C MET A 14 -3.43 -23.00 -17.93
N LYS A 15 -3.06 -24.02 -18.72
CA LYS A 15 -3.39 -24.08 -20.15
C LYS A 15 -4.91 -24.11 -20.40
N GLY A 16 -5.65 -24.73 -19.50
CA GLY A 16 -7.12 -24.68 -19.44
C GLY A 16 -7.68 -23.38 -18.87
N TYR A 17 -6.86 -22.33 -18.73
CA TYR A 17 -7.21 -21.02 -18.16
C TYR A 17 -7.73 -21.10 -16.71
N LYS A 18 -7.36 -22.15 -15.98
CA LYS A 18 -7.55 -22.21 -14.53
C LYS A 18 -6.30 -21.65 -13.87
N PHE A 19 -6.37 -20.38 -13.49
CA PHE A 19 -5.29 -19.70 -12.78
C PHE A 19 -5.66 -19.65 -11.31
N THR A 20 -4.88 -20.35 -10.48
CA THR A 20 -4.95 -20.25 -9.03
C THR A 20 -3.59 -19.82 -8.49
N THR A 21 -3.56 -19.42 -7.22
CA THR A 21 -2.31 -19.05 -6.56
C THR A 21 -1.37 -20.25 -6.42
N GLU A 22 -1.90 -21.46 -6.21
CA GLU A 22 -1.14 -22.71 -6.17
C GLU A 22 -0.47 -22.99 -7.52
N ASN A 23 -1.19 -22.78 -8.63
CA ASN A 23 -0.65 -22.98 -9.96
C ASN A 23 0.56 -22.07 -10.20
N LEU A 24 0.45 -20.79 -9.86
CA LEU A 24 1.54 -19.83 -9.98
C LEU A 24 2.74 -20.14 -9.07
N GLN A 25 2.47 -20.53 -7.83
CA GLN A 25 3.53 -20.93 -6.90
C GLN A 25 4.34 -22.10 -7.48
N HIS A 26 3.66 -23.12 -8.01
CA HIS A 26 4.33 -24.25 -8.67
C HIS A 26 5.14 -23.79 -9.89
N MET A 27 4.63 -22.85 -10.69
CA MET A 27 5.38 -22.32 -11.85
C MET A 27 6.61 -21.47 -11.46
N ASP A 28 6.61 -20.86 -10.26
CA ASP A 28 7.76 -20.14 -9.71
C ASP A 28 8.81 -21.10 -9.13
N GLU A 29 8.36 -22.13 -8.41
CA GLU A 29 9.22 -23.15 -7.81
C GLU A 29 9.85 -24.07 -8.86
N TYR A 30 9.11 -24.40 -9.93
CA TYR A 30 9.53 -25.34 -10.96
C TYR A 30 9.51 -24.70 -12.35
N ARG A 31 10.66 -24.76 -13.03
CA ARG A 31 10.75 -24.36 -14.44
C ARG A 31 9.97 -25.32 -15.34
N HIS A 32 9.14 -24.76 -16.20
CA HIS A 32 8.43 -25.43 -17.30
C HIS A 32 8.76 -24.76 -18.62
N GLU A 33 8.61 -25.50 -19.72
CA GLU A 33 8.75 -24.94 -21.05
C GLU A 33 7.54 -24.05 -21.40
N LYS A 34 7.79 -22.77 -21.65
CA LYS A 34 6.75 -21.82 -22.07
C LYS A 34 6.41 -22.03 -23.54
N GLN A 35 5.13 -21.95 -23.88
CA GLN A 35 4.69 -22.00 -25.27
C GLN A 35 4.66 -20.61 -25.90
N LYS A 36 4.81 -20.51 -27.21
CA LYS A 36 4.64 -19.23 -27.89
C LYS A 36 3.18 -18.75 -27.75
N CYS A 37 2.97 -17.55 -27.21
CA CYS A 37 1.64 -16.97 -27.14
C CYS A 37 1.09 -16.76 -28.55
N ARG A 38 -0.14 -17.25 -28.80
CA ARG A 38 -0.83 -17.07 -30.10
C ARG A 38 -0.95 -15.60 -30.50
N TYR A 39 -1.19 -14.72 -29.53
CA TYR A 39 -1.38 -13.29 -29.75
C TYR A 39 -0.07 -12.50 -29.80
N GLY A 40 1.07 -13.14 -29.51
CA GLY A 40 2.38 -12.49 -29.51
C GLY A 40 2.37 -11.16 -28.75
N ARG A 41 2.71 -10.07 -29.44
CA ARG A 41 2.77 -8.71 -28.88
C ARG A 41 1.41 -8.08 -28.60
N GLU A 42 0.35 -8.58 -29.22
CA GLU A 42 -1.01 -8.06 -29.05
C GLU A 42 -1.74 -8.75 -27.91
N CYS A 43 -1.08 -9.67 -27.19
CA CYS A 43 -1.66 -10.34 -26.05
C CYS A 43 -2.08 -9.32 -24.98
N ARG A 44 -3.38 -9.29 -24.67
CA ARG A 44 -3.93 -8.36 -23.68
C ARG A 44 -3.37 -8.60 -22.29
N ALA A 45 -3.21 -9.86 -21.88
CA ALA A 45 -2.63 -10.21 -20.58
C ALA A 45 -1.20 -9.67 -20.44
N PHE A 46 -0.40 -9.89 -21.48
CA PHE A 46 0.97 -9.39 -21.54
C PHE A 46 1.02 -7.85 -21.53
N ASN A 47 0.19 -7.19 -22.34
CA ASN A 47 0.15 -5.73 -22.40
C ASN A 47 -0.37 -5.11 -21.10
N ARG A 48 -1.31 -5.76 -20.40
CA ARG A 48 -1.74 -5.32 -19.06
C ARG A 48 -0.61 -5.41 -18.06
N LEU A 49 0.14 -6.51 -18.04
CA LEU A 49 1.32 -6.63 -17.18
C LEU A 49 2.38 -5.57 -17.51
N LEU A 50 2.65 -5.33 -18.79
CA LEU A 50 3.54 -4.24 -19.22
C LEU A 50 3.07 -2.85 -18.77
N GLN A 51 1.78 -2.70 -18.50
CA GLN A 51 1.13 -1.47 -17.99
C GLN A 51 0.86 -1.55 -16.48
N ASN A 52 1.63 -2.36 -15.73
CA ASN A 52 1.50 -2.53 -14.29
C ASN A 52 0.14 -3.11 -13.81
N GLY A 53 -0.58 -3.84 -14.66
CA GLY A 53 -1.76 -4.60 -14.26
C GLY A 53 -1.39 -5.99 -13.73
N TYR A 54 -1.62 -6.26 -12.44
CA TYR A 54 -1.20 -7.50 -11.76
C TYR A 54 -2.36 -8.45 -11.47
N ARG A 55 -3.14 -8.79 -12.50
CA ARG A 55 -4.20 -9.77 -12.31
C ARG A 55 -3.63 -11.19 -12.32
N LEU A 56 -4.22 -12.07 -11.50
CA LEU A 56 -3.81 -13.47 -11.41
C LEU A 56 -3.82 -14.18 -12.77
N ASP A 57 -4.84 -13.91 -13.60
CA ASP A 57 -4.97 -14.46 -14.95
C ASP A 57 -3.88 -13.96 -15.91
N ASP A 58 -3.43 -12.71 -15.74
CA ASP A 58 -2.39 -12.12 -16.56
C ASP A 58 -1.01 -12.72 -16.26
N ILE A 59 -0.68 -12.81 -14.96
CA ILE A 59 0.54 -13.43 -14.46
C ILE A 59 0.55 -14.92 -14.84
N GLY A 60 -0.59 -15.60 -14.65
CA GLY A 60 -0.76 -16.99 -15.02
C GLY A 60 -0.51 -17.23 -16.51
N HIS A 61 -1.11 -16.40 -17.36
CA HIS A 61 -0.87 -16.44 -18.79
C HIS A 61 0.62 -16.25 -19.14
N CYS A 62 1.28 -15.25 -18.58
CA CYS A 62 2.69 -14.96 -18.89
C CYS A 62 3.69 -15.92 -18.22
N SER A 63 3.23 -16.74 -17.28
CA SER A 63 4.00 -17.82 -16.67
C SER A 63 4.07 -19.06 -17.58
N ILE A 64 3.09 -19.28 -18.46
CA ILE A 64 3.06 -20.44 -19.37
C ILE A 64 3.28 -20.08 -20.84
N TYR A 65 3.19 -18.78 -21.20
CA TYR A 65 3.39 -18.31 -22.57
C TYR A 65 4.54 -17.30 -22.71
N PHE A 66 5.26 -17.39 -23.83
CA PHE A 66 6.30 -16.45 -24.26
C PHE A 66 5.73 -15.44 -25.27
N HIS A 67 6.08 -14.17 -25.10
CA HIS A 67 5.67 -13.07 -25.98
C HIS A 67 6.94 -12.44 -26.58
N GLN A 68 6.98 -12.30 -27.92
CA GLN A 68 8.16 -11.74 -28.60
C GLN A 68 8.30 -10.24 -28.28
N GLY A 69 9.27 -9.84 -27.45
CA GLY A 69 9.53 -8.44 -27.13
C GLY A 69 9.87 -7.55 -28.34
N ARG A 70 9.65 -6.23 -28.22
CA ARG A 70 10.04 -5.22 -29.24
C ARG A 70 11.56 -4.99 -29.17
N ARG A 71 12.34 -5.85 -29.84
CA ARG A 71 13.80 -5.74 -30.07
C ARG A 71 14.70 -5.93 -28.83
N GLY A 72 15.66 -6.85 -28.95
CA GLY A 72 16.89 -6.83 -28.15
C GLY A 72 16.78 -7.36 -26.72
N GLY A 73 16.60 -8.66 -26.57
CA GLY A 73 17.33 -9.42 -25.53
C GLY A 73 16.84 -9.43 -24.10
N THR A 74 16.00 -8.50 -23.63
CA THR A 74 15.45 -8.60 -22.26
C THR A 74 14.10 -9.31 -22.29
N THR A 75 14.08 -10.56 -21.80
CA THR A 75 12.82 -11.21 -21.46
C THR A 75 12.18 -10.42 -20.32
N VAL A 76 10.85 -10.26 -20.35
CA VAL A 76 10.04 -9.68 -19.26
C VAL A 76 10.36 -10.34 -17.91
N GLU A 77 10.89 -11.56 -17.91
CA GLU A 77 11.40 -12.28 -16.73
C GLU A 77 12.52 -11.55 -15.96
N GLU A 78 13.34 -10.70 -16.60
CA GLU A 78 14.44 -10.00 -15.92
C GLU A 78 13.99 -8.70 -15.21
N ASN A 79 12.90 -8.08 -15.67
CA ASN A 79 12.39 -6.83 -15.10
C ASN A 79 11.14 -7.01 -14.22
N PHE A 80 10.33 -8.04 -14.47
CA PHE A 80 9.12 -8.34 -13.70
C PHE A 80 9.42 -9.30 -12.57
N GLY A 81 10.45 -8.98 -11.78
CA GLY A 81 10.67 -9.64 -10.51
C GLY A 81 9.42 -9.46 -9.66
N SER A 82 8.61 -10.49 -9.57
CA SER A 82 7.77 -10.81 -8.41
C SER A 82 8.50 -10.44 -7.12
N LYS A 83 9.84 -10.61 -7.09
CA LYS A 83 10.75 -10.09 -6.09
C LYS A 83 10.63 -8.60 -5.77
N LYS A 84 10.54 -7.61 -6.66
CA LYS A 84 10.48 -6.19 -6.20
C LYS A 84 9.19 -5.87 -5.45
N PHE A 85 8.05 -6.33 -5.93
CA PHE A 85 6.76 -6.15 -5.25
C PHE A 85 6.68 -6.98 -3.96
N ILE A 86 7.07 -8.26 -4.01
CA ILE A 86 7.09 -9.15 -2.85
C ILE A 86 8.13 -8.67 -1.82
N THR A 87 9.31 -8.18 -2.24
CA THR A 87 10.36 -7.65 -1.37
C THR A 87 9.98 -6.28 -0.81
N ALA A 88 9.34 -5.36 -1.55
CA ALA A 88 8.80 -4.13 -0.96
C ALA A 88 7.74 -4.43 0.10
N TYR A 89 6.86 -5.40 -0.17
CA TYR A 89 5.79 -5.81 0.75
C TYR A 89 6.31 -6.60 1.97
N GLN A 90 7.28 -7.51 1.77
CA GLN A 90 7.95 -8.25 2.85
C GLN A 90 8.87 -7.36 3.70
N ASN A 91 9.51 -6.35 3.09
CA ASN A 91 10.33 -5.37 3.79
C ASN A 91 9.50 -4.43 4.68
N TRP A 92 8.16 -4.37 4.49
CA TRP A 92 7.25 -3.69 5.40
C TRP A 92 6.89 -4.51 6.65
N GLY A 93 7.56 -5.64 6.88
CA GLY A 93 7.52 -6.38 8.15
C GLY A 93 6.22 -7.16 8.40
N VAL A 94 5.36 -7.30 7.40
CA VAL A 94 4.14 -8.10 7.50
C VAL A 94 4.38 -9.43 6.81
N ASP A 95 4.98 -10.38 7.53
CA ASP A 95 4.89 -11.79 7.16
C ASP A 95 3.41 -12.19 7.25
N LEU A 96 2.71 -12.18 6.11
CA LEU A 96 1.30 -12.52 6.07
C LEU A 96 1.13 -13.99 6.50
N PRO A 97 0.22 -14.29 7.45
CA PRO A 97 0.05 -15.65 7.92
C PRO A 97 -0.32 -16.61 6.79
N LYS A 98 0.31 -17.79 6.76
CA LYS A 98 -0.11 -18.88 5.86
C LYS A 98 -1.61 -19.15 6.05
N GLY A 99 -2.38 -19.10 4.95
CA GLY A 99 -3.83 -19.40 4.94
C GLY A 99 -4.79 -18.21 4.78
N THR A 100 -4.30 -16.99 4.55
CA THR A 100 -5.14 -15.78 4.32
C THR A 100 -5.63 -15.62 2.87
N GLY A 101 -5.37 -16.59 1.99
CA GLY A 101 -5.59 -16.42 0.54
C GLY A 101 -4.58 -15.48 -0.15
N PHE A 102 -3.68 -14.88 0.62
CA PHE A 102 -2.50 -14.16 0.11
C PHE A 102 -1.36 -15.14 -0.11
N ARG A 103 -1.00 -15.39 -1.37
CA ARG A 103 0.22 -16.11 -1.73
C ARG A 103 0.96 -15.32 -2.80
N ASN A 104 2.25 -15.09 -2.60
CA ASN A 104 3.13 -14.35 -3.51
C ASN A 104 2.66 -12.91 -3.83
N GLY A 105 1.99 -12.24 -2.87
CA GLY A 105 1.49 -10.87 -3.05
C GLY A 105 0.25 -10.74 -3.94
N ILE A 106 -0.36 -11.86 -4.38
CA ILE A 106 -1.56 -11.86 -5.20
C ILE A 106 -2.77 -12.13 -4.31
N VAL A 107 -3.79 -11.27 -4.46
CA VAL A 107 -5.09 -11.40 -3.79
C VAL A 107 -6.04 -12.04 -4.78
N GLU A 108 -6.68 -13.13 -4.38
CA GLU A 108 -7.75 -13.70 -5.21
C GLU A 108 -8.98 -12.77 -5.21
N ASP A 109 -9.66 -12.69 -6.35
CA ASP A 109 -10.88 -11.90 -6.50
C ASP A 109 -11.90 -12.25 -5.40
N GLY A 110 -12.42 -11.23 -4.73
CA GLY A 110 -13.47 -11.39 -3.72
C GLY A 110 -12.99 -11.78 -2.32
N GLN A 111 -11.68 -11.95 -2.09
CA GLN A 111 -11.14 -12.14 -0.74
C GLN A 111 -11.40 -10.93 0.15
N LEU A 112 -11.44 -9.72 -0.42
CA LEU A 112 -11.78 -8.51 0.33
C LEU A 112 -13.21 -8.56 0.88
N ILE A 113 -14.16 -9.06 0.09
CA ILE A 113 -15.56 -9.23 0.53
C ILE A 113 -15.65 -10.26 1.65
N LYS A 114 -14.95 -11.40 1.52
CA LYS A 114 -14.88 -12.42 2.58
C LYS A 114 -14.27 -11.88 3.87
N GLU A 115 -13.24 -11.04 3.78
CA GLU A 115 -12.64 -10.39 4.94
C GLU A 115 -13.61 -9.42 5.63
N LEU A 116 -14.36 -8.62 4.86
CA LEU A 116 -15.41 -7.77 5.40
C LEU A 116 -16.49 -8.58 6.12
N GLU A 117 -16.97 -9.68 5.53
CA GLU A 117 -17.94 -10.58 6.17
C GLU A 117 -17.40 -11.16 7.47
N LYS A 118 -16.17 -11.69 7.45
CA LYS A 118 -15.49 -12.24 8.63
C LYS A 118 -15.36 -11.22 9.76
N ASN A 119 -15.12 -9.96 9.41
CA ASN A 119 -14.94 -8.87 10.38
C ASN A 119 -16.24 -8.12 10.73
N ASN A 120 -17.41 -8.61 10.29
CA ASN A 120 -18.75 -8.03 10.51
C ASN A 120 -18.99 -6.66 9.84
N TYR A 121 -18.27 -6.35 8.76
CA TYR A 121 -18.40 -5.12 7.97
C TYR A 121 -19.16 -5.30 6.65
N ALA A 122 -19.79 -6.45 6.37
CA ALA A 122 -20.54 -6.64 5.13
C ALA A 122 -21.63 -5.57 4.87
N HIS A 123 -22.17 -4.97 5.94
CA HIS A 123 -23.18 -3.92 5.87
C HIS A 123 -22.70 -2.64 5.17
N VAL A 124 -21.40 -2.29 5.25
CA VAL A 124 -20.87 -1.06 4.61
C VAL A 124 -20.91 -1.13 3.08
N MET A 125 -21.09 -2.32 2.52
CA MET A 125 -21.18 -2.52 1.07
C MET A 125 -22.48 -1.99 0.47
N THR A 126 -23.52 -1.73 1.28
CA THR A 126 -24.81 -1.21 0.82
C THR A 126 -24.90 0.29 1.05
N LEU A 127 -25.28 1.04 0.01
CA LEU A 127 -25.41 2.49 0.09
C LEU A 127 -26.88 2.87 0.28
N THR A 128 -27.12 3.80 1.20
CA THR A 128 -28.48 4.28 1.52
C THR A 128 -28.91 5.45 0.64
N SER A 129 -27.99 6.06 -0.11
CA SER A 129 -28.24 7.24 -0.93
C SER A 129 -27.32 7.27 -2.15
N GLY A 130 -27.72 8.07 -3.15
CA GLY A 130 -26.99 8.25 -4.39
C GLY A 130 -27.46 7.33 -5.53
N PRO A 131 -26.82 7.45 -6.70
CA PRO A 131 -27.21 6.69 -7.90
C PRO A 131 -26.78 5.22 -7.86
N TYR A 132 -25.91 4.83 -6.92
CA TYR A 132 -25.38 3.48 -6.78
C TYR A 132 -26.01 2.77 -5.58
N LYS A 133 -26.25 1.46 -5.70
CA LYS A 133 -26.81 0.64 -4.62
C LYS A 133 -25.72 0.06 -3.72
N THR A 134 -24.52 -0.12 -4.25
CA THR A 134 -23.42 -0.77 -3.53
C THR A 134 -22.08 -0.07 -3.77
N LEU A 135 -21.13 -0.23 -2.85
CA LEU A 135 -19.74 0.20 -3.06
C LEU A 135 -19.07 -0.51 -4.23
N ASN A 136 -19.49 -1.74 -4.56
CA ASN A 136 -19.03 -2.44 -5.75
C ASN A 136 -19.41 -1.69 -7.04
N ASP A 137 -20.60 -1.10 -7.10
CA ASP A 137 -21.02 -0.32 -8.27
C ASP A 137 -20.22 0.98 -8.37
N VAL A 138 -19.91 1.63 -7.23
CA VAL A 138 -19.03 2.80 -7.18
C VAL A 138 -17.62 2.44 -7.68
N ALA A 139 -17.03 1.34 -7.19
CA ALA A 139 -15.72 0.88 -7.63
C ALA A 139 -15.68 0.64 -9.16
N ARG A 140 -16.70 -0.03 -9.71
CA ARG A 140 -16.81 -0.26 -11.16
C ARG A 140 -16.90 1.04 -11.96
N GLU A 141 -17.60 2.04 -11.43
CA GLU A 141 -17.64 3.35 -12.07
C GLU A 141 -16.29 4.06 -12.00
N LYS A 142 -15.63 4.09 -10.83
CA LYS A 142 -14.33 4.74 -10.66
C LYS A 142 -13.24 4.10 -11.51
N LEU A 143 -13.29 2.79 -11.77
CA LEU A 143 -12.40 2.13 -12.74
C LEU A 143 -12.54 2.70 -14.17
N ARG A 144 -13.69 3.28 -14.51
CA ARG A 144 -13.95 3.91 -15.82
C ARG A 144 -13.60 5.41 -15.83
N HIS A 145 -13.21 5.97 -14.69
CA HIS A 145 -12.91 7.39 -14.57
C HIS A 145 -11.80 7.81 -15.56
N PRO A 146 -11.91 8.98 -16.22
CA PRO A 146 -10.92 9.41 -17.22
C PRO A 146 -9.49 9.47 -16.68
N ARG A 147 -9.30 9.88 -15.42
CA ARG A 147 -7.97 9.90 -14.78
C ARG A 147 -7.39 8.49 -14.66
N HIS A 148 -8.17 7.50 -14.23
CA HIS A 148 -7.74 6.11 -14.15
C HIS A 148 -7.26 5.59 -15.51
N ARG A 149 -8.04 5.85 -16.56
CA ARG A 149 -7.69 5.46 -17.94
C ARG A 149 -6.42 6.16 -18.43
N LYS A 150 -6.24 7.45 -18.12
CA LYS A 150 -5.04 8.22 -18.47
C LYS A 150 -3.78 7.66 -17.82
N MET A 151 -3.90 7.07 -16.63
CA MET A 151 -2.82 6.36 -15.93
C MET A 151 -2.60 4.92 -16.44
N GLY A 152 -3.30 4.47 -17.49
CA GLY A 152 -3.19 3.09 -17.97
C GLY A 152 -4.10 2.09 -17.24
N SER A 153 -5.05 2.57 -16.44
CA SER A 153 -5.92 1.75 -15.57
C SER A 153 -5.13 0.91 -14.56
N PRO A 154 -4.28 1.55 -13.73
CA PRO A 154 -3.33 0.86 -12.87
C PRO A 154 -3.97 0.05 -11.74
N LEU A 155 -5.22 0.35 -11.36
CA LEU A 155 -5.94 -0.37 -10.31
C LEU A 155 -6.90 -1.41 -10.89
N PHE A 156 -6.98 -2.56 -10.23
CA PHE A 156 -8.09 -3.50 -10.42
C PHE A 156 -9.21 -3.27 -9.41
N HIS A 157 -10.29 -4.05 -9.53
CA HIS A 157 -11.54 -3.84 -8.78
C HIS A 157 -11.36 -3.83 -7.26
N ASP A 158 -10.68 -4.83 -6.68
CA ASP A 158 -10.55 -4.88 -5.21
C ASP A 158 -9.58 -3.83 -4.66
N GLN A 159 -8.59 -3.37 -5.43
CA GLN A 159 -7.77 -2.21 -5.06
C GLN A 159 -8.58 -0.91 -5.03
N MET A 160 -9.41 -0.70 -6.06
CA MET A 160 -10.32 0.44 -6.09
C MET A 160 -11.29 0.40 -4.90
N LEU A 161 -11.85 -0.78 -4.63
CA LEU A 161 -12.73 -0.99 -3.49
C LEU A 161 -12.01 -0.79 -2.15
N ALA A 162 -10.76 -1.21 -2.01
CA ALA A 162 -9.96 -0.99 -0.80
C ALA A 162 -9.76 0.50 -0.50
N VAL A 163 -9.50 1.32 -1.54
CA VAL A 163 -9.43 2.78 -1.37
C VAL A 163 -10.78 3.32 -0.90
N LEU A 164 -11.89 2.96 -1.56
CA LEU A 164 -13.23 3.40 -1.17
C LEU A 164 -13.62 2.99 0.26
N LEU A 165 -13.27 1.77 0.68
CA LEU A 165 -13.51 1.31 2.07
C LEU A 165 -12.73 2.15 3.07
N TYR A 166 -11.49 2.53 2.73
CA TYR A 166 -10.66 3.36 3.59
C TYR A 166 -11.17 4.81 3.67
N THR A 167 -11.58 5.41 2.54
CA THR A 167 -11.94 6.83 2.49
C THR A 167 -13.41 7.09 2.84
N ASP A 168 -14.32 6.13 2.61
CA ASP A 168 -15.77 6.41 2.59
C ASP A 168 -16.56 5.70 3.69
N THR A 169 -15.93 4.87 4.52
CA THR A 169 -16.60 4.03 5.53
C THR A 169 -15.89 4.09 6.87
N ASP A 170 -16.48 3.51 7.91
CA ASP A 170 -15.87 3.39 9.23
C ASP A 170 -14.84 2.24 9.34
N VAL A 171 -14.64 1.47 8.27
CA VAL A 171 -13.63 0.39 8.21
C VAL A 171 -12.23 0.92 8.49
N TYR A 172 -11.89 2.15 8.06
CA TYR A 172 -10.57 2.74 8.34
C TYR A 172 -10.29 2.88 9.83
N VAL A 173 -11.31 3.12 10.65
CA VAL A 173 -11.14 3.29 12.11
C VAL A 173 -10.65 1.98 12.71
N ASP A 174 -11.29 0.88 12.34
CA ASP A 174 -10.97 -0.45 12.84
C ASP A 174 -9.66 -0.99 12.23
N LEU A 175 -9.38 -0.73 10.95
CA LEU A 175 -8.08 -0.99 10.34
C LEU A 175 -6.96 -0.24 11.07
N ARG A 176 -7.12 1.06 11.31
CA ARG A 176 -6.12 1.87 12.01
C ARG A 176 -5.88 1.36 13.43
N GLN A 177 -6.93 0.99 14.15
CA GLN A 177 -6.80 0.42 15.48
C GLN A 177 -6.06 -0.92 15.47
N ASP A 178 -6.32 -1.77 14.49
CA ASP A 178 -5.60 -3.03 14.27
C ASP A 178 -4.11 -2.76 14.01
N GLU A 179 -3.78 -1.87 13.06
CA GLU A 179 -2.40 -1.51 12.74
C GLU A 179 -1.65 -0.88 13.92
N MET A 180 -2.31 -0.03 14.71
CA MET A 180 -1.73 0.55 15.93
C MET A 180 -1.43 -0.49 17.02
N ARG A 181 -2.17 -1.61 17.06
CA ARG A 181 -1.85 -2.73 17.98
C ARG A 181 -0.55 -3.40 17.55
N TYR A 182 -0.32 -3.56 16.25
CA TYR A 182 0.94 -4.10 15.71
C TYR A 182 2.11 -3.15 15.87
N SER A 183 1.91 -1.85 15.67
CA SER A 183 3.01 -0.89 15.75
C SER A 183 3.57 -0.71 17.17
N LYS A 184 2.78 -1.02 18.20
CA LYS A 184 3.19 -0.95 19.62
C LYS A 184 3.96 -2.18 20.10
N GLN A 185 3.94 -3.27 19.34
CA GLN A 185 4.67 -4.48 19.67
C GLN A 185 6.14 -4.25 19.31
N ASP A 186 6.93 -3.83 20.30
CA ASP A 186 8.35 -3.56 20.17
C ASP A 186 9.09 -4.83 19.72
N PHE A 187 9.53 -4.86 18.45
CA PHE A 187 10.09 -6.06 17.80
C PHE A 187 11.37 -6.58 18.47
N ALA A 188 11.97 -5.83 19.39
CA ALA A 188 13.20 -6.21 20.06
C ALA A 188 13.05 -7.43 21.00
N HIS A 189 11.85 -7.71 21.52
CA HIS A 189 11.67 -8.72 22.58
C HIS A 189 10.48 -9.68 22.39
N ILE A 190 9.71 -9.55 21.31
CA ILE A 190 8.54 -10.39 21.09
C ILE A 190 8.94 -11.62 20.29
N ASN A 191 8.64 -12.80 20.85
CA ASN A 191 8.75 -14.04 20.10
C ASN A 191 7.75 -13.99 18.93
N LEU A 192 8.23 -14.13 17.69
CA LEU A 192 7.40 -14.07 16.48
C LEU A 192 6.17 -14.98 16.55
N SER A 193 6.23 -16.10 17.29
CA SER A 193 5.09 -17.00 17.49
C SER A 193 3.96 -16.42 18.33
N GLN A 194 4.19 -15.31 19.04
CA GLN A 194 3.22 -14.62 19.90
C GLN A 194 2.61 -13.39 19.21
N ILE A 195 3.08 -13.02 18.02
CA ILE A 195 2.49 -11.91 17.25
C ILE A 195 1.11 -12.35 16.79
N GLU A 196 0.09 -11.64 17.26
CA GLU A 196 -1.28 -11.85 16.81
C GLU A 196 -1.37 -11.68 15.28
N LYS A 197 -2.28 -12.39 14.63
CA LYS A 197 -2.44 -12.23 13.18
C LYS A 197 -3.23 -10.94 12.92
N PRO A 198 -2.82 -10.09 11.95
CA PRO A 198 -3.60 -8.91 11.59
C PRO A 198 -5.05 -9.26 11.33
N LYS A 199 -5.96 -8.40 11.78
CA LYS A 199 -7.40 -8.53 11.53
C LYS A 199 -7.73 -8.23 10.07
N TRP A 200 -6.96 -7.31 9.46
CA TRP A 200 -7.16 -6.79 8.10
C TRP A 200 -6.01 -7.07 7.12
N PRO A 201 -5.51 -8.32 6.99
CA PRO A 201 -4.42 -8.64 6.09
C PRO A 201 -4.76 -8.35 4.63
N VAL A 202 -6.00 -8.57 4.19
CA VAL A 202 -6.38 -8.42 2.77
C VAL A 202 -6.53 -6.94 2.42
N LEU A 203 -7.35 -6.21 3.17
CA LEU A 203 -7.59 -4.79 2.99
C LEU A 203 -6.29 -3.98 3.07
N GLY A 204 -5.49 -4.16 4.12
CA GLY A 204 -4.24 -3.41 4.29
C GLY A 204 -3.25 -3.65 3.15
N SER A 205 -3.21 -4.88 2.63
CA SER A 205 -2.37 -5.21 1.47
C SER A 205 -2.85 -4.57 0.17
N LEU A 206 -4.15 -4.69 -0.12
CA LEU A 206 -4.75 -4.09 -1.31
C LEU A 206 -4.63 -2.57 -1.31
N LEU A 207 -4.81 -1.94 -0.15
CA LEU A 207 -4.68 -0.50 0.00
C LEU A 207 -3.24 -0.03 -0.24
N ALA A 208 -2.25 -0.68 0.37
CA ALA A 208 -0.85 -0.33 0.14
C ALA A 208 -0.43 -0.50 -1.32
N SER A 209 -0.91 -1.59 -1.94
CA SER A 209 -0.70 -1.83 -3.37
C SER A 209 -1.38 -0.77 -4.24
N ALA A 210 -2.59 -0.34 -3.89
CA ALA A 210 -3.31 0.69 -4.62
C ALA A 210 -2.57 2.04 -4.56
N ILE A 211 -2.09 2.44 -3.38
CA ILE A 211 -1.32 3.68 -3.21
C ILE A 211 -0.05 3.63 -4.07
N TRP A 212 0.71 2.53 -4.00
CA TRP A 212 1.92 2.35 -4.82
C TRP A 212 1.62 2.51 -6.32
N PHE A 213 0.59 1.83 -6.82
CA PHE A 213 0.26 1.90 -8.25
C PHE A 213 -0.25 3.26 -8.70
N LEU A 214 -1.02 3.95 -7.87
CA LEU A 214 -1.42 5.32 -8.17
C LEU A 214 -0.21 6.24 -8.19
N ASP A 215 0.67 6.14 -7.20
CA ASP A 215 1.86 6.97 -7.06
C ASP A 215 2.82 6.83 -8.25
N GLU A 216 3.11 5.59 -8.69
CA GLU A 216 4.01 5.35 -9.83
C GLU A 216 3.42 5.76 -11.20
N ASN A 217 2.09 5.77 -11.34
CA ASN A 217 1.44 5.93 -12.65
C ASN A 217 0.72 7.28 -12.82
N ASP A 218 0.54 8.06 -11.75
CA ASP A 218 -0.05 9.40 -11.85
C ASP A 218 0.99 10.43 -12.27
N ASN A 219 0.89 10.86 -13.53
CA ASN A 219 1.78 11.87 -14.11
C ASN A 219 1.50 13.30 -13.60
N LYS A 220 0.55 13.48 -12.68
CA LYS A 220 0.34 14.80 -12.06
C LYS A 220 1.46 15.10 -11.06
N PRO A 221 1.95 16.34 -11.01
CA PRO A 221 2.82 16.76 -9.92
C PRO A 221 2.15 16.47 -8.58
N ARG A 222 2.89 15.86 -7.66
CA ARG A 222 2.45 15.73 -6.27
C ARG A 222 2.23 17.12 -5.67
N PRO A 223 1.27 17.30 -4.75
CA PRO A 223 1.20 18.52 -3.98
C PRO A 223 2.52 18.70 -3.22
N PRO A 224 3.07 19.93 -3.15
CA PRO A 224 4.32 20.17 -2.43
C PRO A 224 4.16 19.92 -0.93
N THR A 225 2.97 20.21 -0.39
CA THR A 225 2.65 20.09 1.02
C THR A 225 1.29 19.43 1.17
N VAL A 226 1.16 18.56 2.17
CA VAL A 226 -0.13 17.99 2.61
C VAL A 226 -0.28 18.13 4.12
N TYR A 227 -1.52 18.12 4.58
CA TYR A 227 -1.89 18.42 5.95
C TYR A 227 -2.66 17.27 6.58
N HIS A 228 -2.36 16.95 7.83
CA HIS A 228 -3.04 15.91 8.60
C HIS A 228 -3.57 16.48 9.92
N GLY A 229 -4.90 16.53 10.06
CA GLY A 229 -5.55 16.94 11.30
C GLY A 229 -5.59 15.80 12.32
N LEU A 230 -5.05 16.06 13.51
CA LEU A 230 -5.08 15.17 14.66
C LEU A 230 -6.02 15.72 15.72
N ASN A 231 -6.99 14.91 16.13
CA ASN A 231 -7.89 15.25 17.22
C ASN A 231 -7.35 14.75 18.56
N GLU A 232 -7.45 15.58 19.61
CA GLU A 232 -7.10 15.23 21.00
C GLU A 232 -5.66 14.72 21.22
N ILE A 233 -4.74 15.08 20.33
CA ILE A 233 -3.32 14.74 20.45
C ILE A 233 -2.55 16.01 20.77
N LYS A 234 -2.01 16.07 21.99
CA LYS A 234 -1.00 17.03 22.38
C LYS A 234 0.37 16.43 22.13
N ILE A 235 1.11 17.01 21.21
CA ILE A 235 2.51 16.66 20.99
C ILE A 235 3.29 17.30 22.14
N ASP A 236 3.81 16.47 23.02
CA ASP A 236 4.70 16.89 24.10
C ASP A 236 6.10 17.12 23.52
N PRO A 237 6.60 18.36 23.46
CA PRO A 237 7.94 18.63 22.94
C PRO A 237 9.03 17.91 23.77
N SER A 238 8.76 17.64 25.05
CA SER A 238 9.68 16.92 25.93
C SER A 238 9.70 15.41 25.67
N ALA A 239 8.65 14.86 25.03
CA ALA A 239 8.61 13.46 24.67
C ALA A 239 9.69 13.09 23.62
N PHE A 240 10.09 14.06 22.79
CA PHE A 240 11.22 13.89 21.86
C PHE A 240 12.58 13.78 22.56
N ASN A 241 12.70 14.31 23.78
CA ASN A 241 13.93 14.21 24.56
C ASN A 241 13.99 12.91 25.39
N ASN A 242 12.84 12.37 25.83
CA ASN A 242 12.78 11.40 26.93
C ASN A 242 12.12 10.04 26.64
N TYR A 243 11.39 9.82 25.53
CA TYR A 243 10.80 8.49 25.29
C TYR A 243 11.71 7.57 24.50
N GLY A 244 11.76 6.31 24.93
CA GLY A 244 12.25 5.16 24.17
C GLY A 244 11.35 4.80 22.99
N THR A 245 10.78 5.78 22.28
CA THR A 245 10.60 5.61 20.84
C THR A 245 11.98 5.29 20.31
N THR A 246 12.12 4.26 19.47
CA THR A 246 13.41 3.88 18.89
C THR A 246 14.00 5.16 18.32
N LYS A 247 15.03 5.71 19.00
CA LYS A 247 15.72 6.93 18.58
C LYS A 247 16.45 6.56 17.31
N VAL A 248 15.73 6.59 16.20
CA VAL A 248 16.32 6.58 14.87
C VAL A 248 16.80 8.01 14.69
N TYR A 249 17.91 8.33 15.37
CA TYR A 249 18.63 9.53 15.02
C TYR A 249 18.94 9.41 13.53
N SER A 250 18.46 10.38 12.75
CA SER A 250 19.01 10.61 11.43
C SER A 250 20.52 10.83 11.57
N GLU A 251 21.29 10.73 10.49
CA GLU A 251 22.73 11.06 10.51
C GLU A 251 23.03 12.48 11.07
N ASN A 252 22.00 13.33 11.20
CA ASN A 252 22.06 14.70 11.71
C ASN A 252 21.39 14.90 13.09
N ASP A 253 21.08 13.84 13.84
CA ASP A 253 20.40 13.89 15.14
C ASP A 253 19.00 14.57 15.15
N GLU A 254 18.37 14.79 13.98
CA GLU A 254 17.00 15.33 13.93
C GLU A 254 15.99 14.33 14.52
N PRO A 255 15.04 14.76 15.37
CA PRO A 255 13.99 13.89 15.88
C PRO A 255 13.09 13.43 14.74
N VAL A 256 12.88 12.12 14.66
CA VAL A 256 11.98 11.51 13.68
C VAL A 256 10.80 10.84 14.40
N PHE A 257 9.65 10.78 13.72
CA PHE A 257 8.55 9.92 14.12
C PHE A 257 8.14 9.02 12.97
N LYS A 258 7.75 7.79 13.30
CA LYS A 258 7.26 6.79 12.36
C LYS A 258 5.75 6.63 12.55
N TYR A 259 4.99 6.77 11.47
CA TYR A 259 3.57 6.42 11.45
C TYR A 259 3.41 4.94 11.10
N GLY A 260 2.95 4.14 12.06
CA GLY A 260 2.71 2.71 11.85
C GLY A 260 1.51 2.38 10.94
N THR A 261 0.68 3.36 10.63
CA THR A 261 -0.57 3.20 9.87
C THR A 261 -0.55 4.02 8.59
N PHE A 262 -1.51 3.78 7.69
CA PHE A 262 -1.80 4.71 6.61
C PHE A 262 -2.17 6.10 7.15
N ILE A 263 -1.88 7.15 6.38
CA ILE A 263 -2.14 8.54 6.77
C ILE A 263 -3.00 9.19 5.71
N SER A 264 -4.27 9.47 6.05
CA SER A 264 -5.15 10.31 5.24
C SER A 264 -4.79 11.77 5.48
N THR A 265 -4.43 12.48 4.42
CA THR A 265 -4.04 13.89 4.45
C THR A 265 -4.85 14.67 3.41
N SER A 266 -4.85 15.99 3.51
CA SER A 266 -5.41 16.87 2.48
C SER A 266 -4.35 17.85 1.99
N TRP A 267 -4.30 18.19 0.70
CA TRP A 267 -3.52 19.35 0.27
C TRP A 267 -4.27 20.68 0.46
N ASP A 268 -5.48 20.64 1.01
CA ASP A 268 -6.24 21.80 1.47
C ASP A 268 -6.11 21.91 3.00
N GLU A 269 -5.43 22.97 3.45
CA GLU A 269 -5.16 23.20 4.87
C GLU A 269 -6.45 23.37 5.69
N ASP A 270 -7.44 24.09 5.14
CA ASP A 270 -8.70 24.37 5.84
C ASP A 270 -9.50 23.08 6.05
N VAL A 271 -9.47 22.18 5.06
CA VAL A 271 -10.04 20.84 5.18
C VAL A 271 -9.37 20.06 6.29
N ALA A 272 -8.03 19.95 6.28
CA ALA A 272 -7.31 19.21 7.32
C ALA A 272 -7.53 19.79 8.73
N ARG A 273 -7.59 21.12 8.83
CA ARG A 273 -7.86 21.86 10.07
C ARG A 273 -9.25 21.55 10.64
N ALA A 274 -10.25 21.27 9.80
CA ALA A 274 -11.58 20.87 10.28
C ALA A 274 -11.57 19.51 11.04
N PHE A 275 -10.55 18.69 10.82
CA PHE A 275 -10.32 17.42 11.54
C PHE A 275 -9.48 17.58 12.81
N SER A 276 -8.70 18.66 12.95
CA SER A 276 -8.04 19.02 14.21
C SER A 276 -9.02 19.76 15.14
N ARG A 277 -9.77 19.00 15.95
CA ARG A 277 -10.69 19.58 16.95
C ARG A 277 -10.06 19.61 18.34
N GLY A 278 -10.53 20.52 19.19
CA GLY A 278 -10.13 20.63 20.60
C GLY A 278 -8.61 20.81 20.79
N LYS A 279 -8.02 20.03 21.70
CA LYS A 279 -6.57 19.97 21.96
C LYS A 279 -5.83 19.13 20.92
N GLY A 280 -6.00 19.50 19.66
CA GLY A 280 -5.48 18.77 18.51
C GLY A 280 -4.11 19.24 18.04
N ALA A 281 -3.64 18.63 16.95
CA ALA A 281 -2.48 19.09 16.22
C ALA A 281 -2.76 19.08 14.71
N LEU A 282 -2.14 20.00 13.97
CA LEU A 282 -2.09 19.97 12.52
C LEU A 282 -0.67 19.60 12.10
N LEU A 283 -0.51 18.47 11.40
CA LEU A 283 0.77 18.14 10.80
C LEU A 283 0.84 18.76 9.41
N GLU A 284 1.84 19.58 9.15
CA GLU A 284 2.18 20.08 7.83
C GLU A 284 3.34 19.25 7.29
N ILE A 285 3.11 18.49 6.23
CA ILE A 285 4.03 17.50 5.67
C ILE A 285 4.56 18.01 4.33
N ASP A 286 5.83 18.38 4.29
CA ASP A 286 6.54 18.70 3.05
C ASP A 286 6.91 17.43 2.29
N LEU A 287 6.39 17.30 1.07
CA LEU A 287 6.62 16.19 0.14
C LEU A 287 7.75 16.48 -0.88
N ASN A 288 8.32 17.68 -0.88
CA ASN A 288 9.46 18.00 -1.75
C ASN A 288 10.74 17.39 -1.16
N THR A 289 11.34 16.45 -1.88
CA THR A 289 12.59 15.80 -1.47
C THR A 289 13.82 16.45 -2.11
N ASP A 290 14.36 17.47 -1.45
CA ASP A 290 15.67 18.04 -1.84
C ASP A 290 16.88 17.23 -1.30
N SER A 291 16.62 16.15 -0.58
CA SER A 291 17.56 15.54 0.37
C SER A 291 18.19 14.21 -0.08
N GLY A 292 17.92 13.75 -1.30
CA GLY A 292 18.42 12.45 -1.78
C GLY A 292 17.87 11.24 -1.02
N ILE A 293 16.79 11.45 -0.25
CA ILE A 293 16.05 10.43 0.47
C ILE A 293 15.02 9.81 -0.50
N GLU A 294 14.77 8.50 -0.40
CA GLU A 294 13.68 7.86 -1.16
C GLU A 294 12.35 8.50 -0.81
N PRO A 295 11.59 9.02 -1.79
CA PRO A 295 10.38 9.78 -1.53
C PRO A 295 9.29 8.94 -0.86
N LEU A 296 8.48 9.59 -0.02
CA LEU A 296 7.29 8.97 0.58
C LEU A 296 6.39 8.43 -0.52
N ILE A 297 5.88 7.22 -0.30
CA ILE A 297 4.89 6.61 -1.19
C ILE A 297 3.53 7.16 -0.79
N GLY A 298 2.90 7.91 -1.68
CA GLY A 298 1.60 8.51 -1.43
C GLY A 298 0.88 8.86 -2.73
N ALA A 299 -0.44 8.87 -2.69
CA ALA A 299 -1.26 9.03 -3.88
C ALA A 299 -2.42 10.00 -3.67
N ASP A 300 -2.73 10.79 -4.70
CA ASP A 300 -3.98 11.54 -4.78
C ASP A 300 -5.13 10.55 -5.01
N VAL A 301 -5.97 10.43 -3.99
CA VAL A 301 -7.18 9.60 -3.99
C VAL A 301 -8.46 10.43 -4.01
N SER A 302 -8.38 11.76 -4.09
CA SER A 302 -9.54 12.67 -4.10
C SER A 302 -10.58 12.34 -5.16
N TRP A 303 -10.14 11.85 -6.32
CA TRP A 303 -11.03 11.47 -7.42
C TRP A 303 -11.68 10.09 -7.21
N ILE A 304 -11.15 9.27 -6.31
CA ILE A 304 -11.72 7.98 -5.88
C ILE A 304 -12.67 8.21 -4.72
N SER A 305 -12.23 8.95 -3.69
CA SER A 305 -12.96 9.28 -2.47
C SER A 305 -14.37 9.82 -2.74
N LYS A 306 -15.30 9.54 -1.82
CA LYS A 306 -16.66 10.09 -1.79
C LYS A 306 -16.64 11.59 -1.66
N PHE A 307 -15.67 12.15 -0.92
CA PHE A 307 -15.56 13.57 -0.66
C PHE A 307 -14.43 14.17 -1.49
N SER A 308 -14.62 14.24 -2.81
CA SER A 308 -13.58 14.76 -3.71
C SER A 308 -13.11 16.19 -3.40
N SER A 309 -13.96 16.98 -2.72
CA SER A 309 -13.62 18.32 -2.23
C SER A 309 -12.65 18.32 -1.06
N GLU A 310 -12.47 17.20 -0.36
CA GLU A 310 -11.51 17.07 0.74
C GLU A 310 -10.07 16.95 0.24
N CYS A 311 -9.83 16.92 -1.08
CA CYS A 311 -8.49 17.00 -1.64
C CYS A 311 -7.55 15.93 -1.06
N GLU A 312 -8.09 14.73 -0.84
CA GLU A 312 -7.44 13.68 -0.08
C GLU A 312 -6.20 13.12 -0.79
N PHE A 313 -5.10 13.05 -0.05
CA PHE A 313 -3.84 12.43 -0.41
C PHE A 313 -3.50 11.36 0.64
N LEU A 314 -3.33 10.12 0.20
CA LEU A 314 -3.14 8.98 1.10
C LEU A 314 -1.67 8.57 1.11
N ILE A 315 -1.03 8.59 2.27
CA ILE A 315 0.37 8.16 2.46
C ILE A 315 0.37 6.71 2.97
N ALA A 316 1.25 5.89 2.38
CA ALA A 316 1.44 4.52 2.79
C ALA A 316 1.91 4.41 4.26
N ARG A 317 1.56 3.30 4.91
CA ARG A 317 2.00 2.99 6.28
C ARG A 317 3.53 2.93 6.41
N SER A 318 4.02 3.01 7.65
CA SER A 318 5.45 3.05 7.98
C SER A 318 6.21 4.29 7.48
N ALA A 319 5.48 5.34 7.07
CA ALA A 319 6.06 6.64 6.74
C ALA A 319 6.87 7.19 7.93
N THR A 320 8.04 7.74 7.65
CA THR A 320 8.94 8.30 8.66
C THR A 320 9.20 9.76 8.32
N PHE A 321 9.03 10.63 9.32
CA PHE A 321 9.11 12.07 9.15
C PHE A 321 10.17 12.63 10.08
N ALA A 322 10.97 13.56 9.58
CA ALA A 322 11.85 14.38 10.40
C ALA A 322 11.10 15.65 10.80
N ILE A 323 11.09 15.95 12.09
CA ILE A 323 10.41 17.15 12.58
C ILE A 323 11.30 18.35 12.30
N LYS A 324 10.71 19.38 11.69
CA LYS A 324 11.41 20.63 11.36
C LYS A 324 11.20 21.68 12.42
N SER A 325 9.94 21.91 12.78
CA SER A 325 9.57 22.84 13.83
C SER A 325 8.25 22.43 14.46
N ILE A 326 8.03 22.90 15.68
CA ILE A 326 6.77 22.77 16.41
C ILE A 326 6.36 24.19 16.76
N ASP A 327 5.32 24.68 16.09
CA ASP A 327 4.75 26.00 16.29
C ASP A 327 3.52 25.83 17.19
N ILE A 328 3.64 26.24 18.46
CA ILE A 328 2.53 26.18 19.42
C ILE A 328 1.75 27.49 19.32
N SER A 329 0.52 27.43 18.79
CA SER A 329 -0.38 28.59 18.78
C SER A 329 -0.70 29.02 20.21
N GLN A 330 -0.59 30.31 20.51
CA GLN A 330 -0.97 30.86 21.82
C GLN A 330 -2.49 31.12 21.91
N ASP A 331 -3.14 31.32 20.77
CA ASP A 331 -4.52 31.77 20.68
C ASP A 331 -5.52 30.61 20.56
N GLU A 332 -5.03 29.41 20.25
CA GLU A 332 -5.86 28.26 19.96
C GLU A 332 -5.32 27.05 20.72
N ASP A 333 -6.21 26.22 21.28
CA ASP A 333 -5.86 25.03 22.07
C ASP A 333 -5.11 23.94 21.25
N TYR A 334 -4.67 24.23 20.01
CA TYR A 334 -4.01 23.28 19.11
C TYR A 334 -2.56 23.67 18.75
N GLN A 335 -1.80 22.67 18.30
CA GLN A 335 -0.40 22.82 17.90
C GLN A 335 -0.24 22.65 16.37
N ILE A 336 0.58 23.45 15.72
CA ILE A 336 1.01 23.19 14.34
C ILE A 336 2.38 22.53 14.41
N VAL A 337 2.51 21.36 13.80
CA VAL A 337 3.79 20.63 13.74
C VAL A 337 4.21 20.51 12.30
N LYS A 338 5.30 21.20 11.96
CA LYS A 338 5.87 21.17 10.63
C LYS A 338 6.89 20.06 10.54
N VAL A 339 6.68 19.18 9.58
CA VAL A 339 7.47 17.99 9.37
C VAL A 339 7.90 17.97 7.92
N LYS A 340 9.13 17.52 7.70
CA LYS A 340 9.57 17.15 6.36
C LYS A 340 9.73 15.65 6.30
N GLU A 341 9.84 15.13 5.10
CA GLU A 341 10.31 13.79 4.89
C GLU A 341 11.63 13.50 5.64
N GLY A 342 11.61 12.44 6.46
CA GLY A 342 12.77 12.02 7.25
C GLY A 342 13.66 11.06 6.48
N PRO A 343 14.97 11.00 6.74
CA PRO A 343 15.90 10.14 6.02
C PRO A 343 15.57 8.66 6.21
N PHE A 344 15.04 8.06 5.15
CA PHE A 344 15.01 6.62 4.97
C PHE A 344 16.39 6.17 4.47
N SER A 345 17.20 5.62 5.37
CA SER A 345 18.34 4.78 4.99
C SER A 345 18.05 3.36 5.45
N HIS A 346 17.35 2.58 4.63
CA HIS A 346 17.28 1.12 4.82
C HIS A 346 18.67 0.46 4.76
N SER A 347 19.67 1.13 4.19
CA SER A 347 21.02 0.60 3.97
C SER A 347 22.03 0.80 5.11
N ARG A 348 21.72 1.51 6.21
CA ARG A 348 22.74 1.84 7.24
C ARG A 348 22.29 1.89 8.71
N MET A 349 21.21 1.23 9.12
CA MET A 349 21.11 0.86 10.54
C MET A 349 22.12 -0.25 10.86
N LYS A 350 23.39 0.12 11.01
CA LYS A 350 24.37 -0.72 11.69
C LYS A 350 23.93 -0.80 13.14
N PHE A 351 23.19 -1.85 13.50
CA PHE A 351 23.00 -2.21 14.90
C PHE A 351 24.38 -2.35 15.55
N HIS A 352 24.82 -1.31 16.26
CA HIS A 352 25.95 -1.41 17.15
C HIS A 352 25.50 -2.28 18.32
N ASN A 353 25.71 -3.59 18.17
CA ASN A 353 25.67 -4.53 19.29
C ASN A 353 26.80 -4.15 20.26
N LYS A 354 26.51 -3.21 21.15
CA LYS A 354 27.43 -2.74 22.19
C LYS A 354 27.36 -3.57 23.48
N TYR A 355 26.79 -4.77 23.42
CA TYR A 355 26.72 -5.71 24.54
C TYR A 355 27.23 -7.09 24.12
N ARG A 356 28.55 -7.18 23.97
CA ARG A 356 29.32 -8.39 24.24
C ARG A 356 30.57 -7.98 25.00
N SER A 357 30.47 -7.99 26.32
CA SER A 357 31.59 -8.07 27.26
C SER A 357 31.28 -9.21 28.22
#